data_AF-W6WKB0-F1
#
_entry.id   AF-W6WKB0-F1
#
_cell.length_a   1.000
_cell.length_b   1.000
_cell.length_c   1.000
_cell.angle_alpha   90.00
_cell.angle_beta   90.00
_cell.angle_gamma   90.00
#
_symmetry.space_group_name_H-M   'P 1'
#
loop_
_entity.id
_entity.type
_entity.pdbx_description
1 polymer ?
#
loop_
_entity_poly.entity_id
_entity_poly.type
_entity_poly.pdbx_seq_one_letter_code
_entity_poly.pdbx_strand_id
1 'polypeptide(L)'
;MGAVRGKGWTRERDGILRDLAAKELSARQIASKMGLSNVLVSKRIKKLGLREVTEPKAPPQPNHIIDYKRARRGFHVPAHLENQYFELIRSGVSIAEACRRLEINVHAPAQR
;
A
#
# COMPACT_ATOMS: atom_id res chain seq x y z
N MET A 1 10.38 -41.47 11.06
CA MET A 1 10.52 -39.99 11.15
C MET A 1 10.42 -39.40 9.76
N GLY A 2 9.57 -38.38 9.55
CA GLY A 2 9.48 -37.68 8.26
C GLY A 2 8.59 -36.44 8.39
N ALA A 3 9.17 -35.35 8.88
CA ALA A 3 8.43 -34.11 9.12
C ALA A 3 7.95 -33.49 7.81
N VAL A 4 6.64 -33.50 7.57
CA VAL A 4 5.97 -32.84 6.43
C VAL A 4 5.93 -31.33 6.69
N ARG A 5 7.05 -30.63 6.52
CA ARG A 5 7.13 -29.17 6.69
C ARG A 5 7.13 -28.47 5.33
N GLY A 6 5.96 -28.00 4.90
CA GLY A 6 5.82 -27.02 3.81
C GLY A 6 4.90 -27.45 2.65
N LYS A 7 3.62 -27.65 2.92
CA LYS A 7 2.56 -27.80 1.90
C LYS A 7 2.53 -26.55 1.00
N GLY A 8 2.99 -26.64 -0.26
CA GLY A 8 2.70 -25.63 -1.28
C GLY A 8 3.75 -25.41 -2.37
N TRP A 9 5.00 -25.85 -2.20
CA TRP A 9 6.04 -25.70 -3.24
C TRP A 9 6.44 -27.07 -3.79
N THR A 10 5.90 -27.41 -4.95
CA THR A 10 6.29 -28.59 -5.73
C THR A 10 7.42 -28.24 -6.70
N ARG A 11 8.16 -29.24 -7.18
CA ARG A 11 9.21 -29.04 -8.20
C ARG A 11 8.68 -28.34 -9.45
N GLU A 12 7.44 -28.63 -9.84
CA GLU A 12 6.76 -27.97 -10.95
C GLU A 12 6.57 -26.48 -10.69
N ARG A 13 6.13 -26.11 -9.48
CA ARG A 13 5.98 -24.70 -9.09
C ARG A 13 7.31 -23.97 -9.02
N ASP A 14 8.37 -24.62 -8.54
CA ASP A 14 9.73 -24.06 -8.58
C ASP A 14 10.23 -23.89 -10.03
N GLY A 15 9.88 -24.79 -10.95
CA GLY A 15 10.19 -24.69 -12.37
C GLY A 15 9.50 -23.49 -13.03
N ILE A 16 8.20 -23.34 -12.80
CA ILE A 16 7.42 -22.18 -13.27
C ILE A 16 7.99 -20.89 -12.68
N LEU A 17 8.34 -20.89 -11.40
CA LEU A 17 8.94 -19.73 -10.74
C LEU A 17 10.26 -19.31 -11.39
N ARG A 18 11.12 -20.27 -11.76
CA ARG A 18 12.39 -20.00 -12.46
C ARG A 18 12.17 -19.46 -13.87
N ASP A 19 11.25 -20.05 -14.64
CA ASP A 19 10.90 -19.56 -15.98
C ASP A 19 10.37 -18.12 -15.93
N LEU A 20 9.48 -17.83 -14.99
CA LEU A 20 8.92 -16.49 -14.83
C LEU A 20 9.95 -15.48 -14.30
N ALA A 21 10.85 -15.91 -13.40
CA ALA A 21 11.95 -15.07 -12.94
C ALA A 21 12.97 -14.78 -14.05
N ALA A 22 13.23 -15.74 -14.95
CA ALA A 22 14.07 -15.54 -16.13
C ALA A 22 13.46 -14.56 -17.14
N LYS A 23 12.14 -14.43 -17.14
CA LYS A 23 11.39 -13.42 -17.92
C LYS A 23 11.34 -12.04 -17.26
N GLU A 24 12.14 -11.82 -16.19
CA GLU A 24 12.23 -10.55 -15.47
C GLU A 24 10.89 -10.05 -14.91
N LEU A 25 9.97 -10.96 -14.62
CA LEU A 25 8.66 -10.62 -14.04
C LEU A 25 8.80 -10.30 -12.55
N SER A 26 7.99 -9.36 -12.08
CA SER A 26 7.97 -9.02 -10.66
C SER A 26 7.32 -10.12 -9.81
N ALA A 27 7.69 -10.21 -8.54
CA ALA A 27 7.07 -11.16 -7.61
C ALA A 27 5.54 -10.99 -7.52
N ARG A 28 5.01 -9.79 -7.76
CA ARG A 28 3.57 -9.50 -7.81
C ARG A 28 2.92 -10.11 -9.04
N GLN A 29 3.54 -9.94 -10.21
CA GLN A 29 3.03 -10.51 -11.46
C GLN A 29 3.08 -12.04 -11.44
N ILE A 30 4.18 -12.60 -10.94
CA ILE A 30 4.35 -14.04 -10.73
C ILE A 30 3.28 -14.57 -9.78
N ALA A 31 3.06 -13.89 -8.65
CA ALA A 31 2.02 -14.25 -7.69
C ALA A 31 0.62 -14.23 -8.31
N SER A 32 0.32 -13.20 -9.11
CA SER A 32 -0.95 -13.10 -9.83
C SER A 32 -1.15 -14.25 -10.83
N LYS A 33 -0.09 -14.64 -11.55
CA LYS A 33 -0.13 -15.77 -12.50
C LYS A 33 -0.27 -17.13 -11.81
N MET A 34 0.35 -17.30 -10.65
CA MET A 34 0.32 -18.56 -9.89
C MET A 34 -0.85 -18.68 -8.91
N GLY A 35 -1.65 -17.60 -8.73
CA GLY A 35 -2.71 -17.55 -7.73
C GLY A 35 -2.18 -17.63 -6.30
N LEU A 36 -0.96 -17.15 -6.06
CA LEU A 36 -0.28 -17.19 -4.77
C LEU A 36 -0.17 -15.80 -4.15
N SER A 37 0.14 -15.75 -2.85
CA SER A 37 0.49 -14.49 -2.21
C SER A 37 1.86 -14.00 -2.68
N ASN A 38 1.96 -12.72 -3.03
CA ASN A 38 3.23 -12.04 -3.35
C ASN A 38 4.31 -12.33 -2.28
N VAL A 39 3.93 -12.30 -1.01
CA VAL A 39 4.85 -12.55 0.11
C VAL A 39 5.46 -13.96 0.04
N LEU A 40 4.66 -14.97 -0.35
CA LEU A 40 5.15 -16.35 -0.47
C LEU A 40 6.11 -16.50 -1.65
N VAL A 41 5.80 -15.83 -2.76
CA VAL A 41 6.63 -15.80 -3.96
C VAL A 41 7.97 -15.12 -3.69
N SER A 42 7.98 -13.91 -3.12
CA SER A 42 9.24 -13.21 -2.77
C SER A 42 10.07 -14.00 -1.77
N LYS A 43 9.47 -14.61 -0.75
CA LYS A 43 10.20 -15.49 0.18
C LYS A 43 10.84 -16.69 -0.55
N ARG A 44 10.14 -17.27 -1.52
CA ARG A 44 10.67 -18.41 -2.29
C ARG A 44 11.78 -17.99 -3.24
N ILE A 45 11.62 -16.89 -3.97
CA ILE A 45 12.65 -16.30 -4.86
C ILE A 45 13.94 -16.04 -4.07
N LYS A 46 13.84 -15.42 -2.89
CA LYS A 46 14.97 -15.21 -1.98
C LYS A 46 15.64 -16.51 -1.56
N LYS A 47 14.85 -17.55 -1.23
CA LYS A 47 15.37 -18.87 -0.85
C LYS A 47 16.09 -19.57 -2.01
N LEU A 48 15.69 -19.30 -3.25
CA LEU A 48 16.32 -19.86 -4.45
C LEU A 48 17.49 -19.01 -4.97
N GLY A 49 17.78 -17.85 -4.35
CA GLY A 49 18.84 -16.94 -4.81
C GLY A 49 18.55 -16.29 -6.17
N LEU A 50 17.29 -16.26 -6.59
CA LEU A 50 16.89 -15.67 -7.87
C LEU A 50 16.80 -14.13 -7.72
N ARG A 51 17.16 -13.41 -8.78
CA ARG A 51 17.10 -11.95 -8.82
C ARG A 51 15.65 -11.52 -9.07
N GLU A 52 15.02 -10.82 -8.12
CA GLU A 52 13.71 -10.22 -8.34
C GLU A 52 13.85 -8.85 -9.02
N VAL A 53 13.00 -8.60 -10.01
CA VAL A 53 12.75 -7.24 -10.47
C VAL A 53 11.87 -6.58 -9.43
N THR A 54 12.48 -5.75 -8.59
CA THR A 54 11.76 -4.92 -7.65
C THR A 54 11.01 -3.86 -8.45
N GLU A 55 9.68 -3.96 -8.51
CA GLU A 55 8.88 -2.85 -9.02
C GLU A 55 9.19 -1.60 -8.18
N PRO A 56 9.34 -0.41 -8.80
CA PRO A 56 9.48 0.82 -8.05
C PRO A 56 8.25 0.94 -7.15
N LYS A 57 8.50 0.97 -5.83
CA LYS A 57 7.45 1.19 -4.85
C LYS A 57 6.75 2.48 -5.23
N ALA A 58 5.41 2.47 -5.24
CA ALA A 58 4.63 3.70 -5.45
C ALA A 58 5.22 4.81 -4.58
N PRO A 59 5.33 6.05 -5.10
CA PRO A 59 5.94 7.14 -4.35
C PRO A 59 5.29 7.24 -2.98
N PRO A 60 6.07 7.52 -1.92
CA PRO A 60 5.51 7.71 -0.60
C PRO A 60 4.40 8.76 -0.71
N GLN A 61 3.23 8.44 -0.15
CA GLN A 61 2.13 9.40 -0.11
C GLN A 61 2.64 10.67 0.60
N PRO A 62 2.35 11.87 0.08
CA PRO A 62 2.71 13.12 0.73
C PRO A 62 2.26 13.14 2.19
N ASN A 63 3.09 13.68 3.09
CA ASN A 63 2.84 13.66 4.54
C ASN A 63 1.45 14.19 4.90
N HIS A 64 0.98 15.25 4.21
CA HIS A 64 -0.34 15.83 4.43
C HIS A 64 -1.51 14.85 4.18
N ILE A 65 -1.36 13.85 3.30
CA ILE A 65 -2.37 12.80 3.08
C ILE A 65 -2.37 11.81 4.24
N ILE A 66 -1.19 11.48 4.76
CA ILE A 66 -1.04 10.61 5.93
C ILE A 66 -1.62 11.28 7.17
N ASP A 67 -1.32 12.57 7.37
CA ASP A 67 -1.87 13.38 8.46
C ASP A 67 -3.39 13.50 8.34
N TYR A 68 -3.94 13.67 7.13
CA TYR A 68 -5.40 13.69 6.91
C TYR A 68 -6.04 12.35 7.28
N LYS A 69 -5.47 11.23 6.82
CA LYS A 69 -5.96 9.88 7.16
C LYS A 69 -5.89 9.61 8.67
N ARG A 70 -4.85 10.12 9.34
CA ARG A 70 -4.69 10.03 10.79
C ARG A 70 -5.71 10.91 11.52
N ALA A 71 -5.91 12.14 11.06
CA ALA A 71 -6.88 13.09 11.63
C ALA A 71 -8.33 12.61 11.47
N ARG A 72 -8.70 11.96 10.35
CA ARG A 72 -10.03 11.36 10.16
C ARG A 72 -10.45 10.38 11.27
N ARG A 73 -9.54 9.90 12.12
CA ARG A 73 -9.93 9.35 13.44
C ARG A 73 -10.42 10.49 14.35
N GLY A 74 -11.63 10.98 14.09
CA GLY A 74 -12.30 12.01 14.92
C GLY A 74 -12.40 13.41 14.30
N PHE A 75 -11.70 13.69 13.19
CA PHE A 75 -11.86 14.93 12.44
C PHE A 75 -12.93 14.80 11.35
N HIS A 76 -14.01 15.55 11.48
CA HIS A 76 -15.08 15.63 10.49
C HIS A 76 -14.97 16.95 9.71
N VAL A 77 -14.79 16.85 8.40
CA VAL A 77 -14.92 17.99 7.48
C VAL A 77 -16.36 17.99 6.97
N PRO A 78 -17.09 19.12 7.07
CA PRO A 78 -18.43 19.23 6.50
C PRO A 78 -18.44 18.89 5.01
N ALA A 79 -19.44 18.13 4.54
CA ALA A 79 -19.49 17.60 3.17
C ALA A 79 -19.39 18.67 2.07
N HIS A 80 -19.90 19.88 2.33
CA HIS A 80 -19.82 21.01 1.39
C HIS A 80 -18.43 21.65 1.30
N LEU A 81 -17.58 21.45 2.31
CA LEU A 81 -16.18 21.92 2.36
C LEU A 81 -15.19 20.82 2.00
N GLU A 82 -15.63 19.56 1.93
CA GLU A 82 -14.77 18.40 1.68
C GLU A 82 -13.98 18.55 0.35
N ASN A 83 -14.65 18.96 -0.73
CA ASN A 83 -14.00 19.16 -2.02
C ASN A 83 -12.95 20.27 -1.99
N GLN A 84 -13.27 21.42 -1.38
CA GLN A 84 -12.32 22.54 -1.28
C GLN A 84 -11.15 22.19 -0.37
N TYR A 85 -11.40 21.44 0.70
CA TYR A 85 -10.39 20.93 1.60
C TYR A 85 -9.44 19.98 0.86
N PHE A 86 -9.97 19.02 0.11
CA PHE A 86 -9.15 18.10 -0.67
C PHE A 86 -8.29 18.80 -1.73
N GLU A 87 -8.82 19.80 -2.43
CA GLU A 87 -8.05 20.56 -3.42
C GLU A 87 -6.91 21.36 -2.77
N LEU A 88 -7.15 21.97 -1.61
CA LEU A 88 -6.09 22.65 -0.84
C LEU A 88 -4.99 21.67 -0.43
N ILE A 89 -5.37 20.54 0.15
CA ILE A 89 -4.43 19.48 0.54
C ILE A 89 -3.64 18.98 -0.68
N ARG A 90 -4.30 18.75 -1.82
CA ARG A 90 -3.68 18.30 -3.07
C ARG A 90 -2.69 19.33 -3.64
N SER A 91 -2.94 20.62 -3.45
CA SER A 91 -2.01 21.69 -3.85
C SER A 91 -0.78 21.82 -2.95
N GLY A 92 -0.69 21.03 -1.87
CA GLY A 92 0.44 21.02 -0.93
C GLY A 92 0.24 21.93 0.29
N VAL A 93 -0.97 22.47 0.49
CA VAL A 93 -1.31 23.26 1.68
C VAL A 93 -1.43 22.34 2.90
N SER A 94 -0.95 22.80 4.06
CA SER A 94 -1.04 22.05 5.32
C SER A 94 -2.48 21.98 5.82
N ILE A 95 -2.80 20.96 6.62
CA ILE A 95 -4.13 20.77 7.20
C ILE A 95 -4.57 21.99 8.02
N ALA A 96 -3.67 22.54 8.84
CA ALA A 96 -3.96 23.71 9.66
C ALA A 96 -4.34 24.94 8.82
N GLU A 97 -3.61 25.19 7.72
CA GLU A 97 -3.89 26.29 6.81
C GLU A 97 -5.18 26.05 6.01
N ALA A 98 -5.44 24.80 5.59
CA ALA A 98 -6.68 24.44 4.91
C ALA A 98 -7.90 24.63 5.82
N CYS A 99 -7.82 24.20 7.09
CA CYS A 99 -8.87 24.44 8.08
C CYS A 99 -9.08 25.93 8.34
N ARG A 100 -7.99 26.72 8.40
CA ARG A 100 -8.06 28.18 8.57
C ARG A 100 -8.76 28.86 7.40
N ARG A 101 -8.46 28.45 6.16
CA ARG A 101 -9.06 29.01 4.94
C ARG A 101 -10.54 28.63 4.77
N LEU A 102 -10.93 27.46 5.24
CA LEU A 102 -12.30 26.95 5.14
C LEU A 102 -13.11 27.20 6.41
N GLU A 103 -12.54 27.89 7.39
CA GLU A 103 -13.16 28.19 8.69
C GLU A 103 -13.70 26.93 9.39
N ILE A 104 -13.07 25.77 9.14
CA ILE A 104 -13.44 24.50 9.76
C ILE A 104 -12.94 24.56 11.20
N ASN A 105 -13.85 24.83 12.11
CA ASN A 105 -13.53 25.01 13.52
C ASN A 105 -13.11 23.67 14.14
N VAL A 106 -11.80 23.49 14.33
CA VAL A 106 -11.19 22.28 14.93
C VAL A 106 -11.60 22.09 16.40
N HIS A 107 -12.31 23.06 16.98
CA HIS A 107 -12.80 23.12 18.36
C HIS A 107 -14.31 23.37 18.47
N ALA A 108 -15.14 22.76 17.63
CA ALA A 108 -16.56 22.63 17.92
C ALA A 108 -16.82 21.30 18.66
N PRO A 109 -16.92 21.26 20.01
CA PRO A 109 -17.49 20.10 20.67
C PRO A 109 -18.93 19.93 20.19
N ALA A 110 -19.27 18.69 19.84
CA ALA A 110 -20.63 18.29 19.51
C ALA A 110 -21.59 18.83 20.58
N GLN A 111 -22.49 19.72 20.19
CA GLN A 111 -23.55 20.18 21.09
C GLN A 111 -24.52 19.02 21.33
N ARG A 112 -24.90 18.95 22.60
CA ARG A 112 -25.59 17.87 23.31
C ARG A 112 -27.07 17.80 22.99
#